data_AF-A0A524QIH6-F1
#
_entry.id   AF-A0A524QIH6-F1
#
_cell.length_a   1.000
_cell.length_b   1.000
_cell.length_c   1.000
_cell.angle_alpha   90.00
_cell.angle_beta   90.00
_cell.angle_gamma   90.00
#
_symmetry.space_group_name_H-M   'P 1'
#
loop_
_entity.id
_entity.type
_entity.pdbx_description
1 polymer ?
#
loop_
_entity_poly.entity_id
_entity_poly.type
_entity_poly.pdbx_seq_one_letter_code
_entity_poly.pdbx_strand_id
1 'polypeptide(L)'
;MMNRLLLSVITLLLIINISSCRKAPEPPSPDDTSLFAACVIPGTPQSLDIISFNVEGFPKDGYNSIAAVAALIKTIDPDIVALQEVTTEGDFDRLVKLMPGWSGAFYPIDNDLWNLAYIFKNDEIEVYTQSTRLLFDDDSYAFPRPPFEVKVKHKPSSADLFLINLHLK
;
A
#
# COMPACT_ATOMS: atom_id res chain seq x y z
N MET A 1 -54.15 34.23 -8.74
CA MET A 1 -53.61 33.91 -7.39
C MET A 1 -52.78 32.60 -7.35
N MET A 2 -52.84 31.73 -8.37
CA MET A 2 -52.17 30.42 -8.42
C MET A 2 -50.64 30.46 -8.69
N ASN A 3 -50.12 31.59 -9.17
CA ASN A 3 -48.72 31.69 -9.62
C ASN A 3 -47.71 31.85 -8.46
N ARG A 4 -48.12 32.41 -7.33
CA ARG A 4 -47.22 32.60 -6.16
C ARG A 4 -47.02 31.32 -5.37
N LEU A 5 -48.07 30.50 -5.23
CA LEU A 5 -48.00 29.22 -4.51
C LEU A 5 -47.13 28.21 -5.29
N LEU A 6 -47.29 28.14 -6.62
CA LEU A 6 -46.50 27.26 -7.48
C LEU A 6 -45.02 27.68 -7.47
N LEU A 7 -44.73 28.98 -7.52
CA LEU A 7 -43.37 29.48 -7.43
C LEU A 7 -42.74 29.12 -6.09
N SER A 8 -43.45 29.32 -4.97
CA SER A 8 -42.95 28.95 -3.63
C SER A 8 -42.66 27.46 -3.48
N VAL A 9 -43.48 26.59 -4.08
CA VAL A 9 -43.28 25.14 -4.06
C VAL A 9 -42.04 24.75 -4.89
N ILE A 10 -41.86 25.36 -6.06
CA ILE A 10 -40.66 25.13 -6.90
C ILE A 10 -39.40 25.61 -6.20
N THR A 11 -39.42 26.79 -5.56
CA THR A 11 -38.27 27.30 -4.81
C THR A 11 -37.95 26.42 -3.62
N LEU A 12 -38.97 25.93 -2.90
CA LEU A 12 -38.79 25.02 -1.77
C LEU A 12 -38.16 23.70 -2.23
N LEU A 13 -38.67 23.09 -3.31
CA LEU A 13 -38.12 21.87 -3.91
C LEU A 13 -36.66 22.04 -4.37
N LEU A 14 -36.29 23.21 -4.91
CA LEU A 14 -34.90 23.51 -5.25
C LEU A 14 -34.00 23.50 -4.01
N ILE A 15 -34.45 24.06 -2.89
CA ILE A 15 -33.68 24.16 -1.64
C ILE A 15 -33.47 22.79 -0.96
N ILE A 16 -34.41 21.86 -1.09
CA ILE A 16 -34.26 20.50 -0.52
C ILE A 16 -33.23 19.67 -1.31
N ASN A 17 -33.03 19.95 -2.60
CA ASN A 17 -32.07 19.22 -3.43
C ASN A 17 -30.61 19.66 -3.22
N ILE A 18 -30.35 20.87 -2.72
CA ILE A 18 -28.98 21.32 -2.39
C ILE A 18 -28.50 20.91 -0.99
N SER A 19 -29.39 20.37 -0.14
CA SER A 19 -29.05 19.97 1.24
C SER A 19 -28.81 18.47 1.43
N SER A 20 -28.92 17.66 0.37
CA SER A 20 -28.60 16.22 0.40
C SER A 20 -27.22 15.89 -0.18
N CYS A 21 -26.22 16.77 0.04
CA CYS A 21 -24.82 16.36 -0.07
C CYS A 21 -24.46 15.56 1.18
N ARG A 22 -24.73 14.25 1.17
CA ARG A 22 -24.01 13.34 2.06
C ARG A 22 -22.54 13.46 1.66
N LYS A 23 -21.74 14.19 2.43
CA LYS A 23 -20.29 14.28 2.22
C LYS A 23 -19.82 12.82 2.13
N ALA A 24 -19.21 12.43 1.02
CA ALA A 24 -18.55 11.12 0.98
C ALA A 24 -17.67 11.03 2.23
N PRO A 25 -17.60 9.87 2.90
CA PRO A 25 -16.60 9.68 3.95
C PRO A 25 -15.28 10.23 3.43
N GLU A 26 -14.64 11.12 4.18
CA GLU A 26 -13.35 11.64 3.74
C GLU A 26 -12.45 10.41 3.52
N PRO A 27 -11.77 10.32 2.36
CA PRO A 27 -10.89 9.19 2.10
C PRO A 27 -9.94 9.07 3.29
N PRO A 28 -9.60 7.85 3.75
CA PRO A 28 -8.67 7.68 4.85
C PRO A 28 -7.43 8.52 4.58
N SER A 29 -7.09 9.40 5.51
CA SER A 29 -5.88 10.19 5.37
C SER A 29 -4.69 9.25 5.54
N PRO A 30 -3.72 9.23 4.63
CA PRO A 30 -2.53 8.41 4.83
C PRO A 30 -1.79 8.82 6.11
N ASP A 31 -1.96 10.04 6.61
CA ASP A 31 -1.33 10.54 7.83
C ASP A 31 -2.12 10.27 9.10
N ASP A 32 -3.36 9.74 8.99
CA ASP A 32 -4.13 9.32 10.15
C ASP A 32 -3.72 7.90 10.58
N THR A 33 -2.66 7.82 11.35
CA THR A 33 -2.14 6.55 11.89
C THR A 33 -2.98 6.02 13.06
N SER A 34 -3.92 6.82 13.59
CA SER A 34 -4.73 6.45 14.76
C SER A 34 -5.70 5.31 14.45
N LEU A 35 -6.11 5.18 13.18
CA LEU A 35 -7.04 4.16 12.71
C LEU A 35 -6.60 2.73 13.05
N PHE A 36 -5.29 2.48 12.98
CA PHE A 36 -4.71 1.14 13.17
C PHE A 36 -3.96 0.99 14.48
N ALA A 37 -3.74 2.06 15.25
CA ALA A 37 -2.85 2.06 16.42
C ALA A 37 -3.26 1.04 17.50
N ALA A 38 -4.55 0.76 17.65
CA ALA A 38 -5.05 -0.24 18.58
C ALA A 38 -4.93 -1.70 18.07
N CYS A 39 -4.63 -1.89 16.79
CA CYS A 39 -4.68 -3.19 16.12
C CYS A 39 -3.29 -3.73 15.76
N VAL A 40 -2.24 -2.92 15.88
CA VAL A 40 -0.88 -3.30 15.47
C VAL A 40 0.12 -3.04 16.59
N ILE A 41 1.24 -3.73 16.50
CA ILE A 41 2.41 -3.49 17.35
C ILE A 41 3.40 -2.71 16.49
N PRO A 42 3.73 -1.45 16.84
CA PRO A 42 4.74 -0.70 16.12
C PRO A 42 6.12 -1.33 16.25
N GLY A 43 6.93 -1.16 15.22
CA GLY A 43 8.35 -1.48 15.23
C GLY A 43 9.12 -0.62 16.24
N THR A 44 10.36 -1.04 16.52
CA THR A 44 11.22 -0.36 17.48
C THR A 44 12.61 -0.10 16.90
N PRO A 45 13.28 1.01 17.25
CA PRO A 45 14.65 1.26 16.79
C PRO A 45 15.72 0.25 17.26
N GLN A 46 15.35 -0.71 18.12
CA GLN A 46 16.27 -1.70 18.69
C GLN A 46 16.26 -3.03 17.95
N SER A 47 15.31 -3.25 17.03
CA SER A 47 15.17 -4.46 16.23
C SER A 47 15.21 -4.14 14.74
N LEU A 48 15.45 -5.16 13.93
CA LEU A 48 15.12 -5.12 12.51
C LEU A 48 13.70 -5.68 12.37
N ASP A 49 12.76 -4.84 11.95
CA ASP A 49 11.36 -5.19 11.84
C ASP A 49 10.95 -5.40 10.38
N ILE A 50 10.54 -6.64 10.07
CA ILE A 50 10.13 -7.06 8.73
C ILE A 50 8.70 -7.56 8.80
N ILE A 51 7.84 -7.02 7.94
CA ILE A 51 6.47 -7.53 7.78
C ILE A 51 6.25 -8.10 6.38
N SER A 52 5.35 -9.07 6.29
CA SER A 52 4.80 -9.55 5.01
C SER A 52 3.30 -9.35 5.00
N PHE A 53 2.75 -8.87 3.89
CA PHE A 53 1.32 -8.57 3.78
C PHE A 53 0.79 -8.86 2.36
N ASN A 54 -0.11 -9.84 2.27
CA ASN A 54 -0.95 -10.01 1.10
C ASN A 54 -2.06 -8.95 1.15
N VAL A 55 -2.01 -7.99 0.23
CA VAL A 55 -2.95 -6.86 0.16
C VAL A 55 -4.18 -7.14 -0.71
N GLU A 56 -4.32 -8.38 -1.19
CA GLU A 56 -5.46 -9.01 -1.88
C GLU A 56 -5.97 -8.17 -3.07
N GLY A 57 -5.35 -8.33 -4.24
CA GLY A 57 -5.70 -7.57 -5.45
C GLY A 57 -5.63 -6.06 -5.26
N PHE A 58 -4.54 -5.55 -4.67
CA PHE A 58 -4.38 -4.14 -4.36
C PHE A 58 -4.22 -3.28 -5.62
N PRO A 59 -4.89 -2.12 -5.71
CA PRO A 59 -5.82 -1.57 -4.72
C PRO A 59 -7.27 -2.02 -4.94
N LYS A 60 -7.93 -2.52 -3.87
CA LYS A 60 -9.33 -2.99 -3.93
C LYS A 60 -10.37 -1.89 -4.12
N ASP A 61 -10.12 -0.72 -3.55
CA ASP A 61 -11.01 0.45 -3.56
C ASP A 61 -10.23 1.71 -3.98
N GLY A 62 -9.43 1.57 -5.05
CA GLY A 62 -8.64 2.65 -5.62
C GLY A 62 -7.82 3.40 -4.57
N TYR A 63 -7.96 4.73 -4.55
CA TYR A 63 -7.19 5.58 -3.63
C TYR A 63 -7.45 5.29 -2.14
N ASN A 64 -8.66 4.86 -1.75
CA ASN A 64 -8.96 4.56 -0.36
C ASN A 64 -8.10 3.40 0.15
N SER A 65 -7.93 2.34 -0.65
CA SER A 65 -7.03 1.24 -0.32
C SER A 65 -5.58 1.71 -0.25
N ILE A 66 -5.14 2.55 -1.19
CA ILE A 66 -3.77 3.08 -1.21
C ILE A 66 -3.47 3.85 0.08
N ALA A 67 -4.37 4.77 0.46
CA ALA A 67 -4.19 5.59 1.64
C ALA A 67 -4.33 4.78 2.95
N ALA A 68 -5.24 3.80 3.01
CA ALA A 68 -5.37 2.91 4.16
C ALA A 68 -4.13 2.04 4.36
N VAL A 69 -3.57 1.46 3.29
CA VAL A 69 -2.32 0.67 3.38
C VAL A 69 -1.14 1.57 3.76
N ALA A 70 -1.06 2.79 3.23
CA ALA A 70 -0.04 3.76 3.63
C ALA A 70 -0.13 4.11 5.12
N ALA A 71 -1.34 4.40 5.62
CA ALA A 71 -1.57 4.67 7.04
C ALA A 71 -1.20 3.46 7.91
N LEU A 72 -1.62 2.25 7.52
CA LEU A 72 -1.29 1.01 8.23
C LEU A 72 0.22 0.79 8.32
N ILE A 73 0.95 0.89 7.21
CA ILE A 73 2.41 0.72 7.18
C ILE A 73 3.08 1.77 8.06
N LYS A 74 2.65 3.04 8.01
CA LYS A 74 3.18 4.10 8.89
C LYS A 74 2.83 3.91 10.37
N THR A 75 1.70 3.27 10.69
CA THR A 75 1.36 2.93 12.07
C THR A 75 2.22 1.77 12.59
N ILE A 76 2.49 0.76 11.76
CA ILE A 76 3.40 -0.33 12.10
C ILE A 76 4.86 0.17 12.16
N ASP A 77 5.22 1.14 11.31
CA ASP A 77 6.55 1.74 11.18
C ASP A 77 7.72 0.73 10.98
N PRO A 78 7.57 -0.32 10.15
CA PRO A 78 8.60 -1.35 9.97
C PRO A 78 9.76 -0.85 9.10
N ASP A 79 10.89 -1.56 9.15
CA ASP A 79 12.04 -1.28 8.30
C ASP A 79 11.86 -1.82 6.88
N ILE A 80 11.19 -2.98 6.77
CA ILE A 80 10.95 -3.69 5.51
C ILE A 80 9.50 -4.20 5.45
N VAL A 81 8.85 -4.02 4.30
CA VAL A 81 7.54 -4.61 3.98
C VAL A 81 7.67 -5.46 2.72
N ALA A 82 7.25 -6.72 2.77
CA ALA A 82 7.07 -7.58 1.61
C ALA A 82 5.58 -7.68 1.26
N LEU A 83 5.16 -7.11 0.12
CA LEU A 83 3.77 -7.13 -0.34
C LEU A 83 3.53 -8.27 -1.33
N GLN A 84 2.36 -8.90 -1.24
CA GLN A 84 1.83 -9.80 -2.25
C GLN A 84 0.51 -9.24 -2.81
N GLU A 85 0.20 -9.60 -4.06
CA GLU A 85 -1.02 -9.20 -4.76
C GLU A 85 -1.15 -7.69 -5.03
N VAL A 86 -0.07 -7.11 -5.54
CA VAL A 86 -0.08 -5.73 -6.03
C VAL A 86 -0.36 -5.73 -7.53
N THR A 87 -1.42 -5.07 -7.97
CA THR A 87 -1.90 -5.20 -9.36
C THR A 87 -0.97 -4.52 -10.37
N THR A 88 -0.52 -3.29 -10.08
CA THR A 88 0.30 -2.53 -11.02
C THR A 88 1.43 -1.80 -10.31
N GLU A 89 2.54 -1.59 -11.02
CA GLU A 89 3.63 -0.72 -10.57
C GLU A 89 3.13 0.71 -10.32
N GLY A 90 2.21 1.23 -11.13
CA GLY A 90 1.65 2.58 -10.96
C GLY A 90 0.78 2.74 -9.70
N ASP A 91 0.12 1.69 -9.22
CA ASP A 91 -0.56 1.71 -7.92
C ASP A 91 0.44 1.60 -6.76
N PHE A 92 1.46 0.77 -6.93
CA PHE A 92 2.57 0.64 -5.97
C PHE A 92 3.31 1.97 -5.77
N ASP A 93 3.66 2.66 -6.85
CA ASP A 93 4.34 3.96 -6.81
C ASP A 93 3.49 5.02 -6.10
N ARG A 94 2.17 4.98 -6.30
CA ARG A 94 1.23 5.84 -5.58
C ARG A 94 1.25 5.57 -4.08
N LEU A 95 1.32 4.31 -3.66
CA LEU A 95 1.47 3.94 -2.25
C LEU A 95 2.78 4.49 -1.67
N VAL A 96 3.92 4.21 -2.30
CA VAL A 96 5.24 4.69 -1.83
C VAL A 96 5.29 6.21 -1.75
N LYS A 97 4.67 6.92 -2.71
CA LYS A 97 4.60 8.39 -2.72
C LYS A 97 3.86 8.98 -1.51
N LEU A 98 2.91 8.25 -0.90
CA LEU A 98 2.22 8.66 0.33
C LEU A 98 3.05 8.43 1.61
N MET A 99 4.24 7.84 1.48
CA MET A 99 5.14 7.51 2.59
C MET A 99 6.55 8.10 2.34
N PRO A 100 6.71 9.43 2.44
CA PRO A 100 8.03 10.07 2.34
C PRO A 100 9.00 9.50 3.39
N GLY A 101 10.21 9.12 2.98
CA GLY A 101 11.15 8.41 3.84
C GLY A 101 11.20 6.90 3.59
N TRP A 102 10.31 6.38 2.74
CA TRP A 102 10.36 5.02 2.24
C TRP A 102 10.67 4.99 0.74
N SER A 103 11.19 3.87 0.26
CA SER A 103 11.41 3.56 -1.14
C SER A 103 10.89 2.15 -1.45
N GLY A 104 10.83 1.77 -2.72
CA GLY A 104 10.24 0.50 -3.12
C GLY A 104 10.98 -0.21 -4.24
N ALA A 105 10.77 -1.52 -4.32
CA ALA A 105 11.16 -2.35 -5.46
C ALA A 105 9.94 -3.17 -5.90
N PHE A 106 9.54 -3.01 -7.16
CA PHE A 106 8.42 -3.73 -7.76
C PHE A 106 8.90 -4.98 -8.50
N TYR A 107 8.00 -5.95 -8.66
CA TYR A 107 8.28 -7.20 -9.36
C TYR A 107 8.81 -6.93 -10.78
N PRO A 108 9.89 -7.59 -11.22
CA PRO A 108 10.51 -7.33 -12.52
C PRO A 108 9.75 -7.95 -13.71
N ILE A 109 8.60 -8.58 -13.45
CA ILE A 109 7.69 -9.16 -14.45
C ILE A 109 6.26 -8.75 -14.15
N ASP A 110 5.40 -8.79 -15.17
CA ASP A 110 3.96 -8.63 -15.00
C ASP A 110 3.30 -10.00 -14.76
N ASN A 111 2.66 -10.14 -13.61
CA ASN A 111 1.96 -11.32 -13.13
C ASN A 111 0.50 -10.99 -12.76
N ASP A 112 -0.13 -10.09 -13.55
CA ASP A 112 -1.53 -9.67 -13.40
C ASP A 112 -1.79 -9.11 -11.98
N LEU A 113 -2.75 -9.66 -11.24
CA LEU A 113 -3.10 -9.20 -9.90
C LEU A 113 -2.11 -9.67 -8.82
N TRP A 114 -1.16 -10.55 -9.14
CA TRP A 114 -0.34 -11.28 -8.16
C TRP A 114 1.12 -10.83 -8.11
N ASN A 115 1.42 -9.59 -8.49
CA ASN A 115 2.80 -9.10 -8.40
C ASN A 115 3.25 -8.99 -6.94
N LEU A 116 4.56 -9.09 -6.76
CA LEU A 116 5.25 -8.94 -5.49
C LEU A 116 5.89 -7.55 -5.41
N ALA A 117 6.01 -7.00 -4.21
CA ALA A 117 6.76 -5.76 -4.03
C ALA A 117 7.47 -5.74 -2.69
N TYR A 118 8.46 -4.86 -2.58
CA TYR A 118 9.09 -4.51 -1.33
C TYR A 118 9.01 -3.02 -1.07
N ILE A 119 8.85 -2.63 0.18
CA ILE A 119 9.00 -1.25 0.66
C ILE A 119 10.09 -1.24 1.73
N PHE A 120 10.95 -0.23 1.71
CA PHE A 120 12.11 -0.09 2.58
C PHE A 120 12.12 1.27 3.26
N LYS A 121 12.36 1.31 4.57
CA LYS A 121 12.58 2.54 5.33
C LYS A 121 13.98 3.07 5.03
N ASN A 122 14.07 4.22 4.37
CA ASN A 122 15.31 4.69 3.75
C ASN A 122 16.42 4.93 4.76
N ASP A 123 16.11 5.35 5.98
CA ASP A 123 17.14 5.63 6.99
C ASP A 123 17.70 4.37 7.65
N GLU A 124 17.00 3.24 7.54
CA GLU A 124 17.36 1.96 8.19
C GLU A 124 17.93 0.93 7.21
N ILE A 125 17.47 0.97 5.94
CA ILE A 125 17.80 -0.06 4.94
C ILE A 125 18.58 0.53 3.77
N GLU A 126 19.67 -0.13 3.41
CA GLU A 126 20.39 0.06 2.15
C GLU A 126 20.06 -1.10 1.20
N VAL A 127 19.62 -0.80 -0.02
CA VAL A 127 19.21 -1.81 -1.01
C VAL A 127 20.30 -1.99 -2.07
N TYR A 128 20.74 -3.23 -2.29
CA TYR A 128 21.65 -3.58 -3.38
C TYR A 128 20.86 -3.89 -4.64
N THR A 129 20.39 -2.85 -5.34
CA THR A 129 19.48 -2.97 -6.50
C THR A 129 20.01 -3.89 -7.60
N GLN A 130 21.32 -3.99 -7.79
CA GLN A 130 21.96 -4.88 -8.77
C GLN A 130 21.89 -6.37 -8.40
N SER A 131 21.51 -6.70 -7.16
CA SER A 131 21.37 -8.08 -6.68
C SER A 131 19.93 -8.60 -6.77
N THR A 132 18.99 -7.74 -7.18
CA THR A 132 17.59 -8.09 -7.34
C THR A 132 17.40 -9.12 -8.45
N ARG A 133 16.70 -10.23 -8.17
CA ARG A 133 16.41 -11.28 -9.16
C ARG A 133 15.16 -12.08 -8.85
N LEU A 134 14.65 -12.78 -9.86
CA LEU A 134 13.68 -13.85 -9.68
C LEU A 134 14.41 -15.17 -9.43
N LEU A 135 13.84 -16.01 -8.58
CA LEU A 135 14.31 -17.37 -8.36
C LEU A 135 13.38 -18.35 -9.07
N PHE A 136 13.93 -19.38 -9.71
CA PHE A 136 13.16 -20.44 -10.38
C PHE A 136 12.18 -19.93 -11.44
N ASP A 137 12.56 -18.89 -12.18
CA ASP A 137 11.76 -18.31 -13.27
C ASP A 137 11.70 -19.20 -14.52
N ASP A 138 12.44 -20.32 -14.51
CA ASP A 138 12.42 -21.39 -15.50
C ASP A 138 11.51 -22.59 -15.11
N ASP A 139 11.00 -22.66 -13.87
CA ASP A 139 10.10 -23.71 -13.39
C ASP A 139 8.69 -23.18 -13.10
N SER A 140 7.94 -22.87 -14.17
CA SER A 140 6.56 -22.38 -14.06
C SER A 140 5.57 -23.43 -13.51
N TYR A 141 5.97 -24.69 -13.36
CA TYR A 141 5.13 -25.73 -12.77
C TYR A 141 5.17 -25.66 -11.25
N ALA A 142 6.37 -25.63 -10.66
CA ALA A 142 6.55 -25.48 -9.21
C ALA A 142 6.33 -24.04 -8.75
N PHE A 143 6.82 -23.08 -9.54
CA PHE A 143 6.78 -21.64 -9.25
C PHE A 143 6.12 -20.87 -10.39
N PRO A 144 4.78 -20.99 -10.56
CA PRO A 144 4.04 -20.18 -11.53
C PRO A 144 4.12 -18.66 -11.21
N ARG A 145 4.62 -18.31 -10.02
CA ARG A 145 4.93 -16.96 -9.55
C ARG A 145 6.33 -17.00 -8.92
N PRO A 146 7.40 -16.80 -9.71
CA PRO A 146 8.78 -16.93 -9.26
C PRO A 146 9.08 -16.09 -8.01
N PRO A 147 9.68 -16.65 -6.94
CA PRO A 147 10.06 -15.87 -5.77
C PRO A 147 10.90 -14.64 -6.13
N PHE A 148 10.63 -13.50 -5.49
CA PHE A 148 11.32 -12.25 -5.71
C PHE A 148 12.41 -12.06 -4.64
N GLU A 149 13.68 -12.09 -5.05
CA GLU A 149 14.82 -11.89 -4.14
C GLU A 149 15.40 -10.49 -4.25
N VAL A 150 15.65 -9.85 -3.09
CA VAL A 150 16.42 -8.61 -2.98
C VAL A 150 17.49 -8.78 -1.90
N LYS A 151 18.70 -8.28 -2.15
CA LYS A 151 19.74 -8.16 -1.14
C LYS A 151 19.71 -6.77 -0.50
N VAL A 152 19.74 -6.72 0.82
CA VAL A 152 19.76 -5.46 1.60
C VAL A 152 20.80 -5.50 2.70
N LYS A 153 21.12 -4.32 3.24
CA LYS A 153 21.88 -4.16 4.48
C LYS A 153 21.06 -3.36 5.48
N HIS A 154 20.90 -3.90 6.68
CA HIS A 154 20.37 -3.16 7.82
C HIS A 154 21.47 -2.26 8.38
N LYS A 155 21.30 -0.94 8.28
CA LYS A 155 22.34 0.04 8.57
C LYS A 155 22.79 0.03 10.04
N PRO A 156 21.88 0.02 11.04
CA PRO A 156 22.28 0.00 12.46
C PRO A 156 23.13 -1.21 12.85
N SER A 157 22.73 -2.42 12.44
CA SER A 157 23.45 -3.65 12.79
C SER A 157 24.57 -4.00 11.81
N SER A 158 24.63 -3.32 10.65
CA SER A 158 25.47 -3.67 9.52
C SER A 158 25.28 -5.09 8.97
N ALA A 159 24.16 -5.74 9.26
CA ALA A 159 23.85 -7.08 8.77
C ALA A 159 23.42 -7.06 7.30
N ASP A 160 24.02 -7.92 6.48
CA ASP A 160 23.56 -8.24 5.13
C ASP A 160 22.44 -9.29 5.19
N LEU A 161 21.35 -9.06 4.45
CA LEU A 161 20.23 -10.00 4.35
C LEU A 161 19.88 -10.27 2.88
N PHE A 162 19.48 -11.51 2.61
CA PHE A 162 18.74 -11.88 1.41
C PHE A 162 17.27 -12.04 1.78
N LEU A 163 16.43 -11.21 1.19
CA LEU A 163 14.98 -11.25 1.37
C LEU A 163 14.39 -12.02 0.20
N ILE A 164 13.48 -12.96 0.47
CA ILE A 164 12.75 -13.71 -0.56
C ILE A 164 11.26 -13.55 -0.30
N ASN A 165 10.55 -12.92 -1.22
CA ASN A 165 9.10 -12.75 -1.20
C ASN A 165 8.49 -13.79 -2.12
N LEU A 166 7.49 -14.53 -1.62
CA LEU A 166 6.91 -15.66 -2.30
C LEU A 166 5.40 -15.69 -2.07
N HIS A 167 4.64 -15.82 -3.16
CA HIS A 167 3.21 -16.04 -3.14
C HIS A 167 2.89 -17.36 -3.86
N LEU A 168 2.77 -18.46 -3.11
CA LEU A 168 2.44 -19.78 -3.64
C LEU A 168 0.99 -19.88 -4.14
N LYS A 169 0.74 -20.84 -5.03
CA LYS A 169 -0.60 -21.15 -5.59
C LYS A 169 -1.54 -21.78 -4.59
#